data_AF-A0AAW6Y360-F1
#
_entry.id   AF-A0AAW6Y360-F1
#
_cell.length_a   1.000
_cell.length_b   1.000
_cell.length_c   1.000
_cell.angle_alpha   90.00
_cell.angle_beta   90.00
_cell.angle_gamma   90.00
#
_symmetry.space_group_name_H-M   'P 1'
#
loop_
_entity.id
_entity.type
_entity.pdbx_description
1 polymer ?
#
loop_
_entity_poly.entity_id
_entity_poly.type
_entity_poly.pdbx_seq_one_letter_code
_entity_poly.pdbx_strand_id
1 'polypeptide(L)'
;SVEAPFVKALIRVMDLEAKINMEITLLISLKEQILEVISKLESVDEQMILRYRYMSNMTWEDIGNELHAGVRTVIRWHGNALEHLVFPENPIRI
;
A
#
# COMPACT_ATOMS: atom_id res chain seq x y z
N SER A 1 23.28 -41.45 -14.09
CA SER A 1 23.93 -40.76 -12.97
C SER A 1 22.87 -40.49 -11.93
N VAL A 2 23.05 -40.92 -10.68
CA VAL A 2 22.07 -40.63 -9.61
C VAL A 2 22.28 -39.18 -9.20
N GLU A 3 21.23 -38.37 -9.33
CA GLU A 3 21.27 -36.95 -8.98
C GLU A 3 21.60 -36.78 -7.50
N ALA A 4 22.54 -35.89 -7.18
CA ALA A 4 23.04 -35.78 -5.82
C ALA A 4 21.90 -35.38 -4.86
N PRO A 5 21.82 -35.94 -3.62
CA PRO A 5 20.68 -35.73 -2.73
C PRO A 5 20.36 -34.27 -2.40
N PHE A 6 21.36 -33.39 -2.45
CA PHE A 6 21.21 -31.96 -2.19
C PHE A 6 20.53 -31.18 -3.33
N VAL A 7 20.49 -31.72 -4.56
CA VAL A 7 19.93 -31.02 -5.73
C VAL A 7 18.46 -30.69 -5.52
N LYS A 8 17.68 -31.61 -4.93
CA LYS A 8 16.27 -31.37 -4.58
C LYS A 8 16.09 -30.25 -3.55
N ALA A 9 17.01 -30.14 -2.59
CA ALA A 9 16.98 -29.07 -1.60
C ALA A 9 17.29 -27.71 -2.23
N LEU A 10 18.27 -27.66 -3.15
CA LEU A 10 18.61 -26.44 -3.90
C LEU A 10 17.44 -25.97 -4.77
N ILE A 11 16.79 -26.88 -5.52
CA ILE A 11 15.60 -26.54 -6.33
C ILE A 11 14.51 -25.93 -5.45
N ARG A 12 14.22 -26.54 -4.29
CA ARG A 12 13.21 -26.01 -3.36
C ARG A 12 13.56 -24.62 -2.84
N VAL A 13 14.83 -24.34 -2.57
CA VAL A 13 15.27 -22.99 -2.16
C VAL A 13 15.02 -22.00 -3.29
N MET A 14 15.42 -22.32 -4.52
CA MET A 14 15.20 -21.46 -5.69
C MET A 14 13.72 -21.17 -5.93
N ASP A 15 12.85 -22.18 -5.81
CA ASP A 15 11.40 -22.00 -5.96
C ASP A 15 10.82 -21.07 -4.89
N LEU A 16 11.30 -21.18 -3.65
CA LEU A 16 10.89 -20.31 -2.55
C LEU A 16 11.38 -18.87 -2.76
N GLU A 17 12.62 -18.68 -3.20
CA GLU A 17 13.16 -17.36 -3.55
C GLU A 17 12.35 -16.71 -4.68
N ALA A 18 12.02 -17.48 -5.73
CA ALA A 18 11.17 -17.01 -6.82
C ALA A 18 9.79 -16.60 -6.32
N LYS A 19 9.18 -17.40 -5.43
CA LYS A 19 7.88 -17.08 -4.83
C LYS A 19 7.92 -15.79 -4.00
N ILE A 20 8.93 -15.65 -3.14
CA ILE A 20 9.12 -14.44 -2.33
C ILE A 20 9.27 -13.20 -3.23
N ASN A 21 10.08 -13.30 -4.29
CA ASN A 21 10.27 -12.19 -5.21
C ASN A 21 8.99 -11.79 -5.94
N MET A 22 8.15 -12.76 -6.32
CA MET A 22 6.83 -12.49 -6.91
C MET A 22 5.90 -11.79 -5.91
N GLU A 23 5.86 -12.24 -4.67
CA GLU A 23 5.03 -11.62 -3.62
C GLU A 23 5.49 -10.18 -3.32
N ILE A 24 6.81 -9.95 -3.22
CA ILE A 24 7.38 -8.60 -3.04
C ILE A 24 6.99 -7.70 -4.21
N THR A 25 7.11 -8.18 -5.45
CA THR A 25 6.75 -7.41 -6.65
C THR A 25 5.27 -7.03 -6.64
N LEU A 26 4.41 -7.96 -6.24
CA LEU A 26 2.96 -7.73 -6.12
C LEU A 26 2.66 -6.65 -5.06
N LEU A 27 3.31 -6.71 -3.90
CA LEU A 27 3.13 -5.73 -2.82
C LEU A 27 3.62 -4.33 -3.21
N ILE A 28 4.76 -4.24 -3.90
CA ILE A 28 5.28 -2.96 -4.42
C ILE A 28 4.29 -2.37 -5.43
N SER A 29 3.83 -3.18 -6.38
CA SER A 29 2.88 -2.75 -7.41
C SER A 29 1.55 -2.28 -6.80
N LEU A 30 1.05 -2.99 -5.78
CA LEU A 30 -0.14 -2.58 -5.05
C LEU A 30 0.07 -1.23 -4.34
N LYS A 31 1.21 -1.04 -3.68
CA LYS A 31 1.55 0.22 -3.02
C LYS A 31 1.59 1.39 -4.01
N GLU A 32 2.20 1.19 -5.18
CA GLU A 32 2.26 2.19 -6.24
C GLU A 32 0.86 2.54 -6.76
N GLN A 33 0.02 1.54 -7.02
CA GLN A 33 -1.36 1.77 -7.47
C GLN A 33 -2.17 2.55 -6.43
N ILE A 34 -2.03 2.26 -5.14
CA ILE A 34 -2.71 3.03 -4.08
C ILE A 34 -2.23 4.49 -4.09
N LEU A 35 -0.92 4.73 -4.22
CA LEU A 35 -0.36 6.08 -4.27
C LEU A 35 -0.83 6.85 -5.52
N GLU A 36 -0.95 6.18 -6.65
CA GLU A 36 -1.47 6.75 -7.89
C GLU A 36 -2.94 7.16 -7.73
N VAL A 37 -3.77 6.28 -7.16
CA VAL A 37 -5.19 6.54 -6.88
C VAL A 37 -5.34 7.74 -5.95
N ILE A 38 -4.56 7.79 -4.86
CA ILE A 38 -4.59 8.93 -3.94
C ILE A 38 -4.15 10.21 -4.66
N SER A 39 -3.11 10.17 -5.51
CA SER A 39 -2.60 11.37 -6.20
C SER A 39 -3.61 12.03 -7.17
N LYS A 40 -4.67 11.32 -7.55
CA LYS A 40 -5.72 11.81 -8.45
C LYS A 40 -6.79 12.64 -7.76
N LEU A 41 -6.83 12.66 -6.43
CA LEU A 41 -7.75 13.54 -5.69
C LEU A 41 -7.39 15.01 -5.93
N GLU A 42 -8.39 15.86 -6.12
CA GLU A 42 -8.16 17.29 -6.36
C GLU A 42 -7.64 18.02 -5.10
N SER A 43 -8.12 17.62 -3.92
CA SER A 43 -7.76 18.25 -2.64
C SER A 43 -6.43 17.71 -2.12
N VAL A 44 -5.44 18.59 -1.98
CA VAL A 44 -4.13 18.25 -1.38
C VAL A 44 -4.31 17.74 0.05
N ASP A 45 -5.17 18.37 0.85
CA ASP A 45 -5.42 17.93 2.23
C ASP A 45 -5.98 16.50 2.28
N GLU A 46 -6.90 16.17 1.37
CA GLU A 46 -7.44 14.80 1.25
C GLU A 46 -6.37 13.80 0.83
N GLN A 47 -5.49 14.18 -0.12
CA GLN A 47 -4.33 13.35 -0.48
C GLN A 47 -3.44 13.08 0.72
N MET A 48 -3.10 14.12 1.48
CA MET A 48 -2.21 14.02 2.63
C MET A 48 -2.79 13.14 3.72
N ILE A 49 -4.08 13.26 4.03
CA ILE A 49 -4.75 12.42 5.03
C ILE A 49 -4.68 10.94 4.64
N LEU A 50 -4.98 10.58 3.39
CA LEU A 50 -4.92 9.19 2.95
C LEU A 50 -3.48 8.66 2.93
N ARG A 51 -2.50 9.47 2.50
CA ARG A 51 -1.08 9.10 2.55
C ARG A 51 -0.62 8.86 3.98
N TYR A 52 -0.89 9.78 4.90
CA TYR A 52 -0.47 9.61 6.28
C TYR A 52 -1.15 8.41 6.94
N ARG A 53 -2.45 8.21 6.68
CA ARG A 53 -3.20 7.12 7.29
C ARG A 53 -2.77 5.75 6.77
N TYR A 54 -2.63 5.59 5.46
CA TYR A 54 -2.46 4.27 4.83
C TYR A 54 -1.03 3.96 4.38
N MET A 55 -0.20 4.98 4.12
CA MET A 55 1.19 4.79 3.66
C MET A 55 2.20 4.98 4.79
N SER A 56 1.94 5.92 5.70
CA SER A 56 2.81 6.23 6.84
C SER A 56 2.33 5.60 8.16
N ASN A 57 1.16 4.96 8.17
CA ASN A 57 0.57 4.31 9.35
C ASN A 57 0.43 5.24 10.57
N MET A 58 0.12 6.52 10.33
CA MET A 58 -0.04 7.52 11.39
C MET A 58 -1.40 7.39 12.09
N THR A 59 -1.41 7.70 13.39
CA THR A 59 -2.67 7.82 14.15
C THR A 59 -3.46 9.06 13.73
N TRP A 60 -4.74 9.16 14.11
CA TRP A 60 -5.52 10.35 13.78
C TRP A 60 -4.99 11.60 14.49
N GLU A 61 -4.46 11.41 15.69
CA GLU A 61 -3.78 12.41 16.50
C GLU A 61 -2.51 12.90 15.82
N ASP A 62 -1.66 12.01 15.33
CA ASP A 62 -0.44 12.38 14.59
C ASP A 62 -0.78 13.17 13.33
N ILE A 63 -1.79 12.74 12.57
CA ILE A 63 -2.25 13.46 11.37
C ILE A 63 -2.81 14.83 11.72
N GLY A 64 -3.58 14.94 12.82
CA GLY A 64 -4.08 16.22 13.31
C GLY A 64 -2.97 17.18 13.70
N ASN A 65 -1.92 16.67 14.34
CA ASN A 65 -0.74 17.47 14.67
C ASN A 65 -0.03 17.98 13.41
N GLU A 66 0.19 17.10 12.43
CA GLU A 66 0.88 17.40 11.17
C GLU A 66 0.09 18.38 10.28
N LEU A 67 -1.24 18.24 10.23
CA LEU A 67 -2.13 19.10 9.43
C LEU A 67 -2.66 20.31 10.23
N HIS A 68 -2.19 20.50 11.46
CA HIS A 68 -2.64 21.54 12.38
C HIS A 68 -4.18 21.61 12.52
N ALA A 69 -4.81 20.44 12.60
CA ALA A 69 -6.26 20.28 12.64
C ALA A 69 -6.70 19.38 13.81
N GLY A 70 -7.88 19.65 14.37
CA GLY A 70 -8.47 18.77 15.38
C GLY A 70 -8.81 17.39 14.81
N VAL A 71 -8.68 16.33 15.62
CA VAL A 71 -8.95 14.93 15.22
C VAL A 71 -10.31 14.74 14.55
N ARG A 72 -11.37 15.40 15.05
CA ARG A 72 -12.71 15.33 14.43
C ARG A 72 -12.74 15.88 13.01
N THR A 73 -11.97 16.94 12.75
CA THR A 73 -11.83 17.54 11.42
C THR A 73 -11.09 16.59 10.48
N VAL A 74 -9.99 15.98 10.95
CA VAL A 74 -9.22 14.99 10.19
C VAL A 74 -10.09 13.80 9.80
N ILE A 75 -10.88 13.25 10.73
CA ILE A 75 -11.77 12.11 10.44
C ILE A 75 -12.85 12.51 9.43
N ARG A 76 -13.40 13.73 9.51
CA ARG A 76 -14.37 14.22 8.53
C ARG A 76 -13.75 14.36 7.14
N TRP A 77 -12.56 14.96 7.06
CA TRP A 77 -11.84 15.09 5.79
C TRP A 77 -11.43 13.71 5.23
N HIS A 78 -11.08 12.75 6.08
CA HIS A 78 -10.87 11.36 5.68
C HIS A 78 -12.12 10.76 5.04
N GLY A 79 -13.30 10.96 5.65
CA GLY A 79 -14.57 10.51 5.08
C GLY A 79 -14.83 11.11 3.70
N ASN A 80 -14.69 12.44 3.56
CA ASN A 80 -14.82 13.12 2.27
C ASN A 80 -13.83 12.60 1.23
N ALA A 81 -12.56 12.41 1.61
CA ALA A 81 -11.53 11.88 0.73
C ALA A 81 -11.91 10.50 0.18
N LEU A 82 -12.48 9.62 1.02
CA LEU A 82 -12.95 8.30 0.59
C LEU A 82 -14.12 8.38 -0.39
N GLU A 83 -15.02 9.35 -0.23
CA GLU A 83 -16.14 9.58 -1.16
C GLU A 83 -15.66 10.10 -2.53
N HIS A 84 -14.57 10.87 -2.55
CA HIS A 84 -13.99 11.42 -3.77
C HIS A 84 -13.02 10.46 -4.50
N LEU A 85 -12.64 9.34 -3.88
CA LEU A 85 -11.73 8.38 -4.50
C LEU A 85 -12.35 7.72 -5.74
N VAL A 86 -11.56 7.67 -6.81
CA VAL A 86 -11.88 6.92 -8.02
C VAL A 86 -10.93 5.74 -8.15
N PHE A 87 -11.48 4.53 -8.11
CA PHE A 87 -10.71 3.30 -8.23
C PHE A 87 -10.35 3.00 -9.70
N PRO A 88 -9.21 2.36 -9.96
CA PRO A 88 -8.87 1.89 -11.30
C PRO A 88 -9.82 0.76 -11.70
N GLU A 89 -10.05 0.58 -13.00
CA GLU A 89 -10.91 -0.51 -13.52
C GLU A 89 -10.43 -1.89 -13.06
N ASN A 90 -9.11 -2.07 -12.97
CA ASN A 90 -8.46 -3.32 -12.59
C ASN A 90 -7.58 -3.11 -11.35
N PRO A 91 -8.18 -3.10 -10.14
CA PRO A 91 -7.42 -2.98 -8.90
C PRO A 91 -6.61 -4.25 -8.65
N ILE A 92 -5.36 -4.09 -8.21
CA ILE A 92 -4.50 -5.20 -7.79
C ILE A 92 -5.13 -5.84 -6.56
N ARG A 93 -5.22 -7.18 -6.57
CA ARG A 93 -5.74 -7.98 -5.47
C ARG A 93 -4.62 -8.87 -4.93
N ILE A 94 -4.56 -8.96 -3.61
CA ILE A 94 -3.63 -9.80 -2.85
C ILE A 94 -4.38 -10.81 -2.01
#